data_AF-I1NX42-F1
#
_entry.id   AF-I1NX42-F1
#
_cell.length_a   1.000
_cell.length_b   1.000
_cell.length_c   1.000
_cell.angle_alpha   90.00
_cell.angle_beta   90.00
_cell.angle_gamma   90.00
#
_symmetry.space_group_name_H-M   'P 1'
#
loop_
_entity.id
_entity.type
_entity.pdbx_description
1 polymer ?
#
loop_
_entity_poly.entity_id
_entity_poly.type
_entity_poly.pdbx_seq_one_letter_code
_entity_poly.pdbx_strand_id
1 'polypeptide(L)'
;MRYTYPWWKEKVIDSNAKRKDELCPLTMEEAAMVLKALDIDRSYQIYIADGEIYGGQRRMAALTSAYPNVVRKETLLPSDISGFLQNHSSQMVALDYIVLGE
;
A
#
# COMPACT_ATOMS: atom_id res chain seq x y z
N MET A 1 11.54 5.38 -6.13
CA MET A 1 11.77 4.04 -5.56
C MET A 1 12.51 3.10 -6.54
N ARG A 2 11.91 2.63 -7.65
CA ARG A 2 12.59 1.68 -8.58
C ARG A 2 13.92 2.16 -9.18
N TYR A 3 13.98 3.44 -9.56
CA TYR A 3 15.21 4.05 -10.10
C TYR A 3 16.21 4.46 -9.01
N THR A 4 15.78 4.47 -7.75
CA THR A 4 16.59 4.86 -6.59
C THR A 4 17.55 3.74 -6.17
N TYR A 5 17.23 2.48 -6.47
CA TYR A 5 18.00 1.31 -6.05
C TYR A 5 18.62 0.59 -7.24
N PRO A 6 19.97 0.53 -7.34
CA PRO A 6 20.66 -0.07 -8.49
C PRO A 6 20.35 -1.57 -8.71
N TRP A 7 20.07 -2.30 -7.63
CA TRP A 7 19.80 -3.75 -7.66
C TRP A 7 18.36 -4.11 -8.06
N TRP A 8 17.51 -3.13 -8.39
CA TRP A 8 16.15 -3.39 -8.84
C TRP A 8 16.16 -4.00 -10.24
N LYS A 9 15.73 -5.27 -10.36
CA LYS A 9 15.81 -6.05 -11.61
C LYS A 9 15.00 -5.45 -12.76
N GLU A 10 13.75 -5.06 -12.50
CA GLU A 10 12.82 -4.57 -13.53
C GLU A 10 12.46 -3.10 -13.28
N LYS A 11 13.07 -2.19 -14.06
CA LYS A 11 12.88 -0.73 -13.89
C LYS A 11 11.65 -0.20 -14.64
N VAL A 12 11.37 -0.78 -15.81
CA VAL A 12 10.20 -0.46 -16.65
C VAL A 12 9.23 -1.63 -16.54
N ILE A 13 7.96 -1.33 -16.27
CA ILE A 13 6.90 -2.35 -16.16
C ILE A 13 5.84 -1.99 -17.19
N ASP A 14 5.58 -2.90 -18.12
CA ASP A 14 4.41 -2.84 -19.00
C ASP A 14 3.20 -3.43 -18.28
N SER A 15 2.32 -2.56 -17.78
CA SER A 15 1.13 -2.97 -17.05
C SER A 15 0.15 -3.79 -17.89
N ASN A 16 0.09 -3.56 -19.21
CA ASN A 16 -0.85 -4.27 -20.09
C ASN A 16 -0.38 -5.69 -20.34
N ALA A 17 0.93 -5.89 -20.58
CA ALA A 17 1.51 -7.22 -20.68
C ALA A 17 1.35 -8.00 -19.37
N LYS A 18 1.73 -7.41 -18.23
CA LYS A 18 1.59 -8.06 -16.92
C LYS A 18 0.14 -8.41 -16.58
N ARG A 19 -0.84 -7.57 -16.97
CA ARG A 19 -2.26 -7.88 -16.72
C ARG A 19 -2.78 -9.03 -17.58
N LYS A 20 -2.31 -9.16 -18.83
CA LYS A 20 -2.62 -10.32 -19.68
C LYS A 20 -2.04 -11.62 -19.12
N ASP A 21 -0.87 -11.52 -18.50
CA ASP A 21 -0.21 -12.65 -17.84
C ASP A 21 -0.73 -12.91 -16.41
N GLU A 22 -1.78 -12.20 -15.97
CA GLU A 22 -2.36 -12.30 -14.61
C GLU A 22 -1.37 -11.92 -13.48
N LEU A 23 -0.29 -11.21 -13.82
CA LEU A 23 0.75 -10.75 -12.89
C LEU A 23 0.52 -9.32 -12.37
N CYS A 24 -0.51 -8.63 -12.85
CA CYS A 24 -0.83 -7.28 -12.39
C CYS A 24 -1.76 -7.35 -11.18
N PRO A 25 -1.36 -6.84 -10.00
CA PRO A 25 -2.25 -6.79 -8.84
C PRO A 25 -3.42 -5.83 -9.10
N LEU A 26 -4.46 -5.93 -8.26
CA LEU A 26 -5.57 -4.99 -8.27
C LEU A 26 -5.07 -3.56 -8.11
N THR A 27 -5.63 -2.65 -8.91
CA THR A 27 -5.53 -1.21 -8.68
C THR A 27 -6.30 -0.84 -7.41
N MET A 28 -5.98 0.32 -6.82
CA MET A 28 -6.70 0.80 -5.63
C MET A 28 -8.19 1.07 -5.90
N GLU A 29 -8.55 1.38 -7.15
CA GLU A 29 -9.94 1.51 -7.58
C GLU A 29 -10.64 0.15 -7.63
N GLU A 30 -9.99 -0.86 -8.22
CA GLU A 30 -10.49 -2.24 -8.25
C GLU A 30 -10.63 -2.81 -6.82
N ALA A 31 -9.64 -2.59 -5.95
CA ALA A 31 -9.71 -2.99 -4.55
C ALA A 31 -10.88 -2.33 -3.81
N ALA A 32 -11.10 -1.03 -4.02
CA ALA A 32 -12.24 -0.32 -3.43
C ALA A 32 -13.59 -0.88 -3.93
N MET A 33 -13.68 -1.27 -5.20
CA MET A 33 -14.89 -1.92 -5.74
C MET A 33 -15.12 -3.29 -5.12
N VAL A 34 -14.07 -4.11 -4.96
CA VAL A 34 -14.16 -5.42 -4.30
C VAL A 34 -14.64 -5.28 -2.85
N LEU A 35 -14.06 -4.36 -2.08
CA LEU A 35 -14.48 -4.13 -0.70
C LEU A 35 -15.96 -3.71 -0.60
N LYS A 36 -16.44 -2.85 -1.51
CA LYS A 36 -17.85 -2.48 -1.58
C LYS A 36 -18.75 -3.65 -1.94
N ALA A 37 -18.32 -4.49 -2.88
CA ALA A 37 -19.08 -5.67 -3.31
C ALA A 37 -19.19 -6.72 -2.20
N LEU A 38 -18.21 -6.77 -1.30
CA LEU A 38 -18.20 -7.60 -0.10
C LEU A 38 -18.99 -7.00 1.08
N ASP A 39 -19.66 -5.87 0.87
CA ASP A 39 -20.43 -5.15 1.90
C ASP A 39 -19.59 -4.76 3.13
N ILE A 40 -18.29 -4.47 2.92
CA ILE A 40 -17.42 -3.96 3.98
C ILE A 40 -17.85 -2.55 4.34
N ASP A 41 -18.21 -2.35 5.61
CA ASP A 41 -18.67 -1.07 6.13
C ASP A 41 -17.60 0.02 5.99
N ARG A 42 -18.03 1.24 5.66
CA ARG A 42 -17.12 2.36 5.41
C ARG A 42 -16.41 2.87 6.66
N SER A 43 -16.90 2.50 7.86
CA SER A 43 -16.29 2.84 9.15
C SER A 43 -15.08 1.97 9.49
N TYR A 44 -14.89 0.82 8.81
CA TYR A 44 -13.71 -0.01 9.03
C TYR A 44 -12.43 0.74 8.72
N GLN A 45 -11.42 0.48 9.55
CA GLN A 45 -10.09 1.03 9.37
C GLN A 45 -9.31 0.15 8.38
N ILE A 46 -8.79 0.77 7.32
CA ILE A 46 -7.99 0.08 6.31
C ILE A 46 -6.51 0.38 6.55
N TYR A 47 -5.74 -0.66 6.83
CA TYR A 47 -4.28 -0.55 6.93
C TYR A 47 -3.62 -0.78 5.56
N ILE A 48 -2.75 0.14 5.17
CA ILE A 48 -1.90 0.00 3.98
C ILE A 48 -0.50 -0.39 4.42
N ALA A 49 -0.14 -1.65 4.17
CA ALA A 49 1.16 -2.23 4.50
C ALA A 49 2.29 -1.71 3.60
N ASP A 50 1.99 -1.31 2.37
CA ASP A 50 3.03 -0.85 1.45
C ASP A 50 3.28 0.67 1.56
N GLY A 51 4.44 1.12 1.12
CA GLY A 51 4.81 2.54 1.05
C GLY A 51 4.09 3.28 -0.09
N GLU A 52 4.66 4.39 -0.57
CA GLU A 52 4.12 5.15 -1.72
C GLU A 52 4.27 4.45 -3.09
N ILE A 53 3.89 3.18 -3.18
CA ILE A 53 4.03 2.38 -4.41
C ILE A 53 2.86 2.57 -5.39
N TYR A 54 1.69 3.00 -4.90
CA TYR A 54 0.50 3.17 -5.74
C TYR A 54 0.48 4.50 -6.49
N GLY A 55 1.63 5.12 -6.77
CA GLY A 55 1.66 6.40 -7.49
C GLY A 55 1.03 7.56 -6.71
N GLY A 56 1.13 7.50 -5.38
CA GLY A 56 0.74 8.55 -4.46
C GLY A 56 -0.78 8.78 -4.35
N GLN A 57 -1.13 9.97 -3.91
CA GLN A 57 -2.51 10.34 -3.56
C GLN A 57 -3.49 10.21 -4.73
N ARG A 58 -3.02 10.42 -5.98
CA ARG A 58 -3.87 10.33 -7.17
C ARG A 58 -4.51 8.95 -7.33
N ARG A 59 -3.76 7.85 -7.21
CA ARG A 59 -4.37 6.52 -7.35
C ARG A 59 -5.02 6.03 -6.06
N MET A 60 -4.63 6.59 -4.90
CA MET A 60 -5.30 6.32 -3.64
C MET A 60 -6.69 6.95 -3.53
N ALA A 61 -6.97 8.00 -4.30
CA ALA A 61 -8.20 8.80 -4.18
C ALA A 61 -9.50 7.98 -4.26
N ALA A 62 -9.55 6.97 -5.13
CA ALA A 62 -10.73 6.11 -5.27
C ALA A 62 -10.98 5.30 -3.99
N LEU A 63 -9.92 4.73 -3.41
CA LEU A 63 -10.01 3.99 -2.15
C LEU A 63 -10.36 4.92 -0.99
N THR A 64 -9.66 6.04 -0.82
CA THR A 64 -9.88 6.93 0.33
C THR A 64 -11.25 7.63 0.28
N SER A 65 -11.81 7.85 -0.93
CA SER A 65 -13.19 8.32 -1.09
C SER A 65 -14.23 7.26 -0.70
N ALA A 66 -13.95 5.98 -0.98
CA ALA A 66 -14.79 4.86 -0.59
C ALA A 66 -14.68 4.52 0.91
N TYR A 67 -13.46 4.58 1.46
CA TYR A 67 -13.11 4.19 2.80
C TYR A 67 -12.22 5.27 3.40
N PRO A 68 -12.77 6.21 4.18
CA PRO A 68 -12.02 7.37 4.66
C PRO A 68 -11.01 7.03 5.76
N ASN A 69 -11.23 5.93 6.50
CA ASN A 69 -10.43 5.53 7.65
C ASN A 69 -9.17 4.74 7.24
N VAL A 70 -8.36 5.31 6.34
CA VAL A 70 -7.10 4.68 5.90
C VAL A 70 -5.97 5.06 6.83
N VAL A 71 -5.23 4.05 7.32
CA VAL A 71 -4.02 4.22 8.11
C VAL A 71 -2.82 3.58 7.45
N ARG A 72 -1.64 4.10 7.78
CA ARG A 72 -0.33 3.63 7.33
C ARG A 72 0.60 3.45 8.51
N LYS A 73 1.73 2.79 8.27
CA LYS A 73 2.84 2.65 9.24
C LYS A 73 3.22 3.98 9.87
N GLU A 74 3.34 5.02 9.05
CA GLU A 74 3.80 6.33 9.50
C GLU A 74 2.78 7.02 10.41
N THR A 75 1.49 6.66 10.29
CA THR A 75 0.41 7.19 11.15
C THR A 75 0.20 6.36 12.42
N LEU A 76 0.64 5.09 12.44
CA LEU A 76 0.56 4.23 13.63
C LEU A 76 1.69 4.50 14.62
N LEU A 77 2.84 4.94 14.13
CA LEU A 77 4.03 5.15 14.94
C LEU A 77 4.03 6.55 15.58
N PRO A 78 4.45 6.68 16.85
CA PRO A 78 4.74 7.98 17.45
C PRO A 78 5.77 8.75 16.61
N SER A 79 5.67 10.08 16.57
CA SER A 79 6.59 10.96 15.83
C SER A 79 8.07 10.67 16.12
N ASP A 80 8.36 10.34 17.38
CA ASP A 80 9.72 10.17 17.89
C ASP A 80 10.34 8.84 17.41
N ILE A 81 9.51 7.86 17.05
CA ILE A 81 9.94 6.53 16.59
C ILE A 81 9.84 6.44 15.07
N SER A 82 8.88 7.14 14.45
CA SER A 82 8.66 7.14 13.00
C SER A 82 9.92 7.53 12.22
N GLY A 83 10.63 8.58 12.64
CA GLY A 83 11.87 9.01 11.99
C GLY A 83 13.02 7.99 12.11
N PHE A 84 13.10 7.25 13.22
CA PHE A 84 14.09 6.19 13.41
C PHE A 84 13.82 4.99 12.49
N LEU A 85 12.55 4.57 12.37
CA LEU A 85 12.16 3.40 11.60
C LEU A 85 12.22 3.62 10.08
N GLN A 86 12.06 4.85 9.59
CA GLN A 86 12.17 5.16 8.16
C GLN A 86 13.53 4.77 7.55
N ASN A 87 14.61 4.79 8.35
CA ASN A 87 15.95 4.37 7.91
C ASN A 87 16.21 2.86 8.08
N HIS A 88 15.29 2.12 8.69
CA HIS A 88 15.41 0.69 8.98
C HIS A 88 14.33 -0.09 8.23
N SER A 89 14.53 -0.30 6.93
CA SER A 89 13.56 -0.96 6.05
C SER A 89 13.10 -2.33 6.55
N SER A 90 13.99 -3.12 7.17
CA SER A 90 13.66 -4.41 7.78
C SER A 90 12.68 -4.30 8.94
N GLN A 91 12.82 -3.26 9.78
CA GLN A 91 11.93 -3.02 10.92
C GLN A 91 10.55 -2.52 10.46
N MET A 92 10.50 -1.71 9.39
CA MET A 92 9.24 -1.29 8.76
C MET A 92 8.45 -2.45 8.15
N VAL A 93 9.12 -3.51 7.69
CA VAL A 93 8.48 -4.74 7.24
C VAL A 93 7.98 -5.56 8.42
N ALA A 94 8.73 -5.62 9.53
CA ALA A 94 8.28 -6.31 10.74
C ALA A 94 6.96 -5.73 11.29
N LEU A 95 6.75 -4.41 11.16
CA LEU A 95 5.49 -3.78 11.56
C LEU A 95 4.28 -4.29 10.77
N ASP A 96 4.44 -4.61 9.48
CA ASP A 96 3.36 -5.22 8.69
C ASP A 96 2.95 -6.57 9.24
N TYR A 97 3.92 -7.41 9.57
CA TYR A 97 3.66 -8.72 10.17
C TYR A 97 2.90 -8.60 11.49
N ILE A 98 3.27 -7.62 12.33
CA ILE A 98 2.59 -7.39 13.61
C ILE A 98 1.14 -6.93 13.39
N VAL A 99 0.89 -6.01 12.45
CA VAL A 99 -0.45 -5.47 12.20
C VAL A 99 -1.38 -6.50 11.53
N LEU A 100 -0.84 -7.33 10.63
CA LEU A 100 -1.62 -8.36 9.94
C LEU A 100 -2.00 -9.54 10.86
N GLY A 101 -1.39 -9.64 12.03
CA GLY A 101 -1.60 -10.70 12.99
C GLY A 101 -0.90 -12.00 12.59
N GLU A 102 -0.39 -12.73 13.59
CA GLU A 102 -0.31 -14.19 13.49
C GLU A 102 -1.71 -14.80 13.57
#